data_AF-A0A060UPG8-F1
#
_entry.id   AF-A0A060UPG8-F1
#
_cell.length_a   1.000
_cell.length_b   1.000
_cell.length_c   1.000
_cell.angle_alpha   90.00
_cell.angle_beta   90.00
_cell.angle_gamma   90.00
#
_symmetry.space_group_name_H-M   'P 1'
#
loop_
_entity.id
_entity.type
_entity.pdbx_description
1 polymer ?
#
loop_
_entity_poly.entity_id
_entity_poly.type
_entity_poly.pdbx_seq_one_letter_code
_entity_poly.pdbx_strand_id
1 'polypeptide(L)'
;MPNMYIRDYDWANSKVRSIDDATLVDLLKIVQYQAGRMSALEGIGISDNAGAEDALFMYVLDALGVPPEGAEKQFKGDHDRFERVCKFSREWFEELFYQEFLLNNNAHGWSAEEVIKMFKEEASSGELREHYR
;
A
#
# COMPACT_ATOMS: atom_id res chain seq x y z
N MET A 1 28.64 1.73 -7.55
CA MET A 1 28.13 1.37 -6.20
C MET A 1 27.42 0.04 -6.34
N PRO A 2 27.43 -0.86 -5.33
CA PRO A 2 26.60 -2.07 -5.39
C PRO A 2 25.15 -1.64 -5.59
N ASN A 3 24.37 -2.39 -6.39
CA ASN A 3 22.93 -2.20 -6.48
C ASN A 3 22.31 -2.63 -5.13
N MET A 4 22.36 -1.75 -4.13
CA MET A 4 21.55 -1.90 -2.92
C MET A 4 20.12 -1.53 -3.27
N TYR A 5 19.23 -2.51 -3.17
CA TYR A 5 17.80 -2.27 -3.25
C TYR A 5 17.34 -1.70 -1.91
N ILE A 6 16.27 -0.91 -1.91
CA ILE A 6 15.81 -0.24 -0.69
C ILE A 6 15.46 -1.25 0.42
N ARG A 7 14.97 -2.44 0.04
CA ARG A 7 14.72 -3.59 0.92
C ARG A 7 15.96 -4.15 1.63
N ASP A 8 17.16 -3.80 1.17
CA ASP A 8 18.41 -4.28 1.79
C ASP A 8 18.80 -3.42 3.00
N TYR A 9 18.11 -2.29 3.25
CA TYR A 9 18.36 -1.45 4.42
C TYR A 9 17.55 -1.93 5.64
N ASP A 10 18.20 -2.03 6.80
CA ASP A 10 17.57 -2.46 8.06
C ASP A 10 16.39 -1.60 8.54
N TRP A 11 16.36 -0.34 8.12
CA TRP A 11 15.26 0.58 8.42
C TRP A 11 14.07 0.38 7.48
N ALA A 12 14.28 -0.22 6.30
CA ALA A 12 13.26 -0.56 5.31
C ALA A 12 12.72 -2.00 5.49
N ASN A 13 13.35 -2.80 6.35
CA ASN A 13 12.84 -4.12 6.74
C ASN A 13 11.52 -4.02 7.52
N SER A 14 10.60 -4.94 7.18
CA SER A 14 9.28 -4.99 7.80
C SER A 14 9.34 -5.25 9.31
N LYS A 15 8.76 -4.37 10.14
CA LYS A 15 8.74 -4.48 11.61
C LYS A 15 7.41 -3.99 12.18
N VAL A 16 6.86 -4.67 13.19
CA VAL A 16 5.66 -4.20 13.91
C VAL A 16 5.89 -2.81 14.50
N ARG A 17 4.96 -1.87 14.27
CA ARG A 17 5.00 -0.49 14.80
C ARG A 17 3.71 -0.15 15.55
N SER A 18 3.79 0.86 16.42
CA SER A 18 2.63 1.49 17.05
C SER A 18 2.67 2.98 16.71
N ILE A 19 1.73 3.43 15.88
CA ILE A 19 1.63 4.78 15.33
C ILE A 19 0.15 5.15 15.32
N ASP A 20 -0.18 6.40 15.62
CA ASP A 20 -1.55 6.90 15.56
C ASP A 20 -2.01 7.23 14.12
N ASP A 21 -3.32 7.30 13.93
CA ASP A 21 -3.95 7.45 12.62
C ASP A 21 -3.61 8.77 11.94
N ALA A 22 -3.49 9.86 12.70
CA ALA A 22 -3.16 11.16 12.14
C ALA A 22 -1.74 11.13 11.57
N THR A 23 -0.79 10.55 12.30
CA THR A 23 0.57 10.34 11.81
C THR A 23 0.58 9.44 10.57
N LEU A 24 -0.18 8.35 10.52
CA LEU A 24 -0.25 7.49 9.33
C LEU A 24 -0.77 8.22 8.08
N VAL A 25 -1.79 9.06 8.26
CA VAL A 25 -2.33 9.90 7.20
C VAL A 25 -1.29 10.91 6.71
N ASP A 26 -0.56 11.55 7.61
CA ASP A 26 0.50 12.50 7.24
C ASP A 26 1.64 11.80 6.49
N LEU A 27 2.04 10.59 6.92
CA LEU A 27 3.01 9.78 6.19
C LEU A 27 2.51 9.43 4.78
N LEU A 28 1.24 9.06 4.64
CA LEU A 28 0.64 8.74 3.34
C LEU A 28 0.61 9.98 2.42
N LYS A 29 0.33 11.17 2.96
CA LYS A 29 0.41 12.45 2.22
C LYS A 29 1.84 12.77 1.77
N ILE A 30 2.85 12.41 2.56
CA ILE A 30 4.26 12.53 2.15
C ILE A 30 4.55 11.62 0.96
N VAL A 31 4.11 10.35 1.01
CA VAL A 31 4.25 9.40 -0.11
C VAL A 31 3.57 9.97 -1.37
N GLN A 32 2.34 10.48 -1.25
CA GLN A 32 1.61 11.11 -2.36
C GLN A 32 2.39 12.30 -2.97
N TYR A 33 2.95 13.17 -2.12
CA TYR A 33 3.74 14.29 -2.60
C TYR A 33 5.01 13.84 -3.34
N GLN A 34 5.73 12.85 -2.81
CA GLN A 34 6.96 12.34 -3.43
C GLN A 34 6.66 11.63 -4.75
N ALA A 35 5.59 10.82 -4.83
CA ALA A 35 5.16 10.18 -6.07
C ALA A 35 4.83 11.21 -7.16
N GLY A 36 4.10 12.28 -6.82
CA GLY A 36 3.81 13.37 -7.76
C GLY A 36 5.07 14.11 -8.22
N ARG A 37 6.03 14.33 -7.31
CA ARG A 37 7.32 14.93 -7.63
C ARG A 37 8.15 14.01 -8.54
N MET A 38 8.18 12.71 -8.29
CA MET A 38 8.92 11.73 -9.09
C MET A 38 8.36 11.67 -10.51
N SER A 39 7.04 11.59 -10.66
CA SER A 39 6.38 11.63 -11.97
C SER A 39 6.75 12.87 -12.80
N ALA A 40 6.86 14.04 -12.15
CA ALA A 40 7.31 15.26 -12.81
C ALA A 40 8.80 15.21 -13.24
N LEU A 41 9.66 14.54 -12.45
CA LEU A 41 11.08 14.34 -12.76
C LEU A 41 11.28 13.32 -13.89
N GLU A 42 10.49 12.25 -13.90
CA GLU A 42 10.48 11.27 -14.99
C GLU A 42 10.06 11.91 -16.32
N GLY A 43 9.11 12.85 -16.27
CA GLY A 43 8.69 13.64 -17.43
C GLY A 43 9.82 14.46 -18.08
N ILE A 44 10.92 14.72 -17.36
CA ILE A 44 12.12 15.39 -17.89
C ILE A 44 13.32 14.44 -18.08
N GLY A 45 13.10 13.13 -17.99
CA GLY A 45 14.10 12.09 -18.25
C GLY A 45 14.96 11.70 -17.05
N ILE A 46 14.57 12.06 -15.83
CA ILE A 46 15.24 11.63 -14.59
C ILE A 46 14.43 10.49 -14.00
N SER A 47 15.00 9.28 -13.96
CA SER A 47 14.39 8.13 -13.28
C SER A 47 15.12 7.80 -11.98
N ASP A 48 14.35 7.46 -10.96
CA ASP A 48 14.83 6.87 -9.72
C ASP A 48 14.11 5.53 -9.52
N ASN A 49 14.87 4.44 -9.41
CA ASN A 49 14.32 3.09 -9.29
C ASN A 49 14.25 2.60 -7.84
N ALA A 50 14.59 3.46 -6.86
CA ALA A 50 14.59 3.13 -5.44
C ALA A 50 14.15 4.34 -4.61
N GLY A 51 12.95 4.84 -4.90
CA GLY A 51 12.36 5.98 -4.21
C GLY A 51 12.21 5.73 -2.72
N ALA A 52 12.62 6.69 -1.89
CA ALA A 52 12.48 6.61 -0.44
C ALA A 52 11.00 6.54 0.01
N GLU A 53 10.10 7.01 -0.85
CA GLU A 53 8.65 6.93 -0.70
C GLU A 53 8.12 5.49 -0.67
N ASP A 54 8.72 4.56 -1.41
CA ASP A 54 8.28 3.15 -1.40
C ASP A 54 8.61 2.50 -0.06
N ALA A 55 9.79 2.80 0.50
CA ALA A 55 10.14 2.33 1.84
C ALA A 55 9.27 2.99 2.91
N LEU A 56 8.87 4.24 2.72
CA LEU A 56 7.92 4.91 3.62
C LEU A 56 6.53 4.29 3.52
N PHE A 57 6.09 3.90 2.33
CA PHE A 57 4.83 3.21 2.12
C PHE A 57 4.83 1.83 2.79
N MET A 58 5.93 1.06 2.65
CA MET A 58 6.10 -0.21 3.37
C MET A 58 6.03 -0.04 4.89
N TYR A 59 6.59 1.06 5.40
CA TYR A 59 6.50 1.41 6.82
C TYR A 59 5.06 1.71 7.26
N VAL A 60 4.24 2.33 6.41
CA VAL A 60 2.81 2.52 6.67
C VAL A 60 2.10 1.16 6.75
N LEU A 61 2.36 0.25 5.80
CA LEU A 61 1.76 -1.09 5.81
C LEU A 61 2.15 -1.91 7.05
N ASP A 62 3.41 -1.82 7.48
CA ASP A 62 3.89 -2.41 8.72
C ASP A 62 3.14 -1.91 9.95
N ALA A 63 2.93 -0.60 10.04
CA ALA A 63 2.22 0.02 11.15
C ALA A 63 0.72 -0.32 11.17
N LEU A 64 0.17 -0.62 9.98
CA LEU A 64 -1.19 -1.13 9.81
C LEU A 64 -1.31 -2.63 10.12
N GLY A 65 -0.20 -3.31 10.41
CA GLY A 65 -0.19 -4.75 10.72
C GLY A 65 -0.34 -5.65 9.50
N VAL A 66 -0.12 -5.12 8.29
CA VAL A 66 -0.16 -5.90 7.07
C VAL A 66 1.00 -6.89 7.06
N PRO A 67 0.77 -8.20 6.87
CA PRO A 67 1.84 -9.19 6.87
C PRO A 67 2.77 -9.00 5.65
N PRO A 68 4.11 -9.12 5.81
CA PRO A 68 5.08 -8.91 4.73
C PRO A 68 4.94 -9.91 3.58
N GLU A 69 4.66 -11.17 3.89
CA GLU A 69 4.50 -12.25 2.91
C GLU A 69 3.05 -12.37 2.39
N GLY A 70 2.18 -11.45 2.78
CA GLY A 70 0.76 -11.59 2.61
C GLY A 70 0.10 -12.51 3.64
N ALA A 71 -1.23 -12.61 3.58
CA ALA A 71 -2.03 -13.50 4.43
C ALA A 71 -3.06 -14.26 3.60
N GLU A 72 -3.38 -15.48 4.03
CA GLU A 72 -4.52 -16.21 3.51
C GLU A 72 -5.81 -15.62 4.10
N LYS A 73 -6.72 -15.25 3.22
CA LYS A 73 -8.06 -14.75 3.57
C LYS A 73 -9.12 -15.53 2.85
N GLN A 74 -10.31 -15.57 3.43
CA GLN A 74 -11.47 -16.18 2.79
C GLN A 74 -12.11 -15.15 1.85
N PHE A 75 -12.28 -15.50 0.58
CA PHE A 75 -13.13 -14.76 -0.33
C PHE A 75 -14.50 -15.42 -0.40
N LYS A 76 -15.55 -14.64 -0.11
CA LYS A 76 -16.96 -15.01 -0.33
C LYS A 76 -17.49 -14.15 -1.46
N GLY A 77 -17.72 -14.75 -2.63
CA GLY A 77 -18.29 -14.03 -3.78
C GLY A 77 -19.80 -13.86 -3.70
N ASP A 78 -20.39 -13.18 -4.69
CA ASP A 78 -21.84 -12.85 -4.81
C ASP A 78 -22.80 -14.05 -4.87
N HIS A 79 -22.30 -15.28 -4.82
CA HIS A 79 -23.11 -16.50 -4.79
C HIS A 79 -22.84 -17.27 -3.51
N ASP A 80 -23.89 -17.69 -2.81
CA ASP A 80 -23.93 -18.39 -1.50
C ASP A 80 -23.04 -19.65 -1.37
N ARG A 81 -22.30 -20.05 -2.41
CA ARG A 81 -21.46 -21.25 -2.45
C ARG A 81 -20.03 -21.02 -2.94
N PHE A 82 -19.60 -19.80 -3.21
CA PHE A 82 -18.22 -19.53 -3.64
C PHE A 82 -17.36 -19.13 -2.44
N GLU A 83 -16.74 -20.11 -1.80
CA GLU A 83 -15.68 -19.90 -0.80
C GLU A 83 -14.33 -20.32 -1.39
N ARG A 84 -13.38 -19.39 -1.43
CA ARG A 84 -11.99 -19.65 -1.86
C ARG A 84 -11.02 -19.06 -0.85
N VAL A 85 -10.00 -19.82 -0.48
CA VAL A 85 -8.85 -19.28 0.25
C VAL A 85 -7.95 -18.58 -0.77
N CYS A 86 -7.79 -17.28 -0.63
CA CYS A 86 -6.95 -16.46 -1.48
C CYS A 86 -5.77 -15.94 -0.65
N LYS A 87 -4.58 -15.95 -1.25
CA LYS A 87 -3.40 -15.32 -0.65
C LYS A 87 -3.39 -13.85 -1.05
N PHE A 88 -3.63 -12.98 -0.09
CA PHE A 88 -3.52 -11.54 -0.24
C PHE A 88 -2.05 -11.13 -0.15
N SER A 89 -1.49 -10.39 -1.12
CA SER A 89 -0.11 -9.86 -1.08
C SER A 89 -0.10 -8.35 -0.78
N ARG A 90 1.06 -7.81 -0.34
CA ARG A 90 1.23 -6.35 -0.18
C ARG A 90 1.07 -5.58 -1.49
N GLU A 91 1.30 -6.24 -2.63
CA GLU A 91 1.09 -5.67 -3.96
C GLU A 91 -0.35 -5.16 -4.13
N TRP A 92 -1.34 -5.78 -3.47
CA TRP A 92 -2.71 -5.25 -3.46
C TRP A 92 -2.79 -3.83 -2.90
N PHE A 93 -2.14 -3.57 -1.77
CA PHE A 93 -2.14 -2.23 -1.17
C PHE A 93 -1.38 -1.24 -2.04
N GLU A 94 -0.33 -1.69 -2.73
CA GLU A 94 0.41 -0.89 -3.71
C GLU A 94 -0.48 -0.53 -4.91
N GLU A 95 -1.20 -1.49 -5.49
CA GLU A 95 -2.12 -1.24 -6.61
C GLU A 95 -3.23 -0.27 -6.19
N LEU A 96 -3.88 -0.51 -5.05
CA LEU A 96 -4.93 0.35 -4.53
C LEU A 96 -4.42 1.77 -4.23
N PHE A 97 -3.19 1.91 -3.75
CA PHE A 97 -2.61 3.22 -3.50
C PHE A 97 -2.12 3.92 -4.77
N TYR A 98 -1.20 3.30 -5.51
CA TYR A 98 -0.53 3.93 -6.66
C TYR A 98 -1.43 4.01 -7.88
N GLN A 99 -2.20 2.97 -8.19
CA GLN A 99 -3.05 2.95 -9.38
C GLN A 99 -4.40 3.63 -9.10
N GLU A 100 -5.10 3.20 -8.05
CA GLU A 100 -6.46 3.70 -7.81
C GLU A 100 -6.46 5.07 -7.12
N PHE A 101 -5.74 5.22 -6.01
CA PHE A 101 -5.75 6.47 -5.24
C PHE A 101 -4.81 7.58 -5.77
N LEU A 102 -3.68 7.26 -6.38
CA LEU A 102 -2.78 8.31 -6.91
C LEU A 102 -3.09 8.66 -8.36
N LEU A 103 -3.33 7.67 -9.22
CA LEU A 103 -3.54 7.91 -10.66
C LEU A 103 -5.03 8.06 -11.03
N ASN A 104 -5.92 7.22 -10.49
CA ASN A 104 -7.33 7.16 -10.90
C ASN A 104 -8.31 7.88 -9.95
N ASN A 105 -7.83 8.57 -8.92
CA ASN A 105 -8.68 9.12 -7.86
C ASN A 105 -9.68 10.18 -8.30
N ASN A 106 -9.52 10.77 -9.49
CA ASN A 106 -10.52 11.68 -10.05
C ASN A 106 -11.92 11.03 -10.18
N ALA A 107 -11.99 9.69 -10.31
CA ALA A 107 -13.25 8.96 -10.37
C ALA A 107 -13.87 8.70 -8.98
N HIS A 108 -13.04 8.58 -7.94
CA HIS A 108 -13.46 8.14 -6.62
C HIS A 108 -13.57 9.29 -5.59
N GLY A 109 -12.73 10.31 -5.72
CA GLY A 109 -12.69 11.45 -4.81
C GLY A 109 -12.23 11.10 -3.40
N TRP A 110 -11.45 10.03 -3.23
CA TRP A 110 -10.96 9.57 -1.94
C TRP A 110 -9.95 10.54 -1.33
N SER A 111 -10.01 10.65 -0.01
CA SER A 111 -9.02 11.29 0.85
C SER A 111 -8.00 10.29 1.38
N ALA A 112 -6.84 10.77 1.82
CA ALA A 112 -5.81 9.92 2.45
C ALA A 112 -6.34 9.23 3.72
N GLU A 113 -7.20 9.93 4.46
CA GLU A 113 -7.92 9.43 5.63
C GLU A 113 -8.81 8.22 5.28
N GLU A 114 -9.54 8.29 4.17
CA GLU A 114 -10.37 7.18 3.68
C GLU A 114 -9.52 6.00 3.23
N VAL A 115 -8.39 6.24 2.57
CA VAL A 115 -7.46 5.17 2.17
C VAL A 115 -6.88 4.45 3.37
N ILE A 116 -6.39 5.17 4.39
CA ILE A 116 -5.90 4.55 5.62
C ILE A 116 -6.99 3.75 6.31
N LYS A 117 -8.23 4.27 6.34
CA LYS A 117 -9.37 3.54 6.91
C LYS A 117 -9.65 2.25 6.13
N MET A 118 -9.69 2.31 4.80
CA MET A 118 -9.85 1.12 3.95
C MET A 118 -8.74 0.11 4.20
N PHE A 119 -7.49 0.56 4.32
CA PHE A 119 -6.36 -0.32 4.54
C PHE A 119 -6.43 -1.01 5.90
N LYS A 120 -6.87 -0.31 6.94
CA LYS A 120 -7.09 -0.90 8.27
C LYS A 120 -8.21 -1.93 8.27
N GLU A 121 -9.33 -1.60 7.65
CA GLU A 121 -10.48 -2.50 7.54
C GLU A 121 -10.07 -3.77 6.79
N GLU A 122 -9.33 -3.62 5.70
CA GLU A 122 -8.81 -4.74 4.94
C GLU A 122 -7.77 -5.51 5.76
N ALA A 123 -6.75 -4.87 6.35
CA ALA A 123 -5.73 -5.57 7.14
C ALA A 123 -6.30 -6.37 8.33
N SER A 124 -7.39 -5.88 8.94
CA SER A 124 -8.06 -6.53 10.06
C SER A 124 -9.14 -7.53 9.67
N SER A 125 -9.60 -7.54 8.42
CA SER A 125 -10.61 -8.49 7.95
C SER A 125 -9.99 -9.87 7.69
N GLY A 126 -10.66 -10.92 8.19
CA GLY A 126 -10.38 -12.31 7.76
C GLY A 126 -10.98 -12.65 6.39
N GLU A 127 -11.80 -11.74 5.84
CA GLU A 127 -12.52 -11.88 4.58
C GLU A 127 -12.06 -10.80 3.58
N LEU A 128 -11.86 -11.18 2.32
CA LEU A 128 -11.59 -10.23 1.23
C LEU A 128 -12.90 -9.60 0.77
N ARG A 129 -12.97 -8.27 0.75
CA ARG A 129 -14.17 -7.56 0.26
C ARG A 129 -14.38 -7.72 -1.24
N GLU A 130 -13.30 -7.79 -2.01
CA GLU A 130 -13.33 -8.03 -3.46
C GLU A 130 -12.22 -9.01 -3.87
N HIS A 131 -12.52 -9.89 -4.83
CA HIS A 131 -11.54 -10.75 -5.48
C HIS A 131 -11.13 -10.09 -6.78
N TYR A 132 -10.01 -9.40 -6.77
CA TYR A 132 -9.38 -8.97 -8.02
C TYR A 132 -8.52 -10.11 -8.57
N ARG A 133 -8.50 -10.19 -9.90
CA ARG A 133 -8.13 -11.38 -10.68
C ARG A 133 -6.64 -11.60 -10.76
#